data_AF-A0A0C3HSV5-F1
#
_entry.id   AF-A0A0C3HSV5-F1
#
_cell.length_a   1.000
_cell.length_b   1.000
_cell.length_c   1.000
_cell.angle_alpha   90.00
_cell.angle_beta   90.00
_cell.angle_gamma   90.00
#
_symmetry.space_group_name_H-M   'P 1'
#
loop_
_entity.id
_entity.type
_entity.pdbx_description
1 polymer ?
#
loop_
_entity_poly.entity_id
_entity_poly.type
_entity_poly.pdbx_seq_one_letter_code
_entity_poly.pdbx_strand_id
1 'polypeptide(L)' 'MNLHTCVIVLRNQRVITSKSVDHSIGIIERDLSNEISEIQINTTDGKNIQTYHYNTVEESLESLMNL' A
#
# COMPACT_ATOMS: atom_id res chain seq x y z
N MET A 1 -14.05 -2.50 -4.81
CA MET A 1 -12.93 -2.36 -5.77
C MET A 1 -11.87 -3.34 -5.30
N ASN A 2 -11.09 -3.96 -6.19
CA ASN A 2 -10.08 -4.94 -5.75
C ASN A 2 -8.69 -4.30 -5.75
N LEU A 3 -7.81 -4.74 -4.85
CA LEU A 3 -6.40 -4.37 -4.92
C LEU A 3 -5.81 -4.83 -6.27
N HIS A 4 -5.24 -3.88 -7.01
CA HIS A 4 -4.41 -4.18 -8.17
C HIS A 4 -2.95 -4.34 -7.74
N THR A 5 -2.40 -3.32 -7.08
CA THR A 5 -1.03 -3.30 -6.53
C THR A 5 -0.93 -2.31 -5.37
N CYS A 6 -0.28 -2.71 -4.28
CA CYS A 6 0.24 -1.82 -3.25
C CYS A 6 1.75 -1.64 -3.45
N VAL A 7 2.21 -0.40 -3.53
CA VAL A 7 3.62 -0.01 -3.68
C VAL A 7 4.03 0.72 -2.42
N ILE A 8 5.04 0.21 -1.74
CA ILE A 8 5.55 0.73 -0.48
C ILE A 8 6.97 1.21 -0.75
N VAL A 9 7.19 2.51 -0.64
CA VAL A 9 8.51 3.14 -0.80
C VAL A 9 9.10 3.37 0.59
N LEU A 10 10.31 2.86 0.79
CA LEU A 10 11.07 3.08 2.01
C LEU A 10 11.98 4.32 1.87
N ARG A 11 12.35 4.94 2.98
CA ARG A 11 13.25 6.11 3.08
C ARG A 11 14.63 5.86 2.46
N ASN A 12 15.07 4.60 2.43
CA ASN A 12 16.30 4.18 1.74
C ASN A 12 16.12 3.97 0.23
N GLN A 13 14.97 4.40 -0.33
CA GLN A 13 14.56 4.28 -1.73
C GLN A 13 14.32 2.84 -2.22
N ARG A 14 14.30 1.84 -1.32
CA ARG A 14 13.82 0.52 -1.68
C ARG A 14 12.31 0.55 -1.91
N VAL A 15 11.87 -0.16 -2.94
CA VAL A 15 10.46 -0.29 -3.31
C VAL A 15 10.03 -1.74 -3.09
N ILE A 16 8.92 -1.92 -2.38
CA ILE A 16 8.26 -3.20 -2.20
C ILE A 16 6.92 -3.13 -2.91
N THR A 17 6.58 -4.14 -3.70
CA THR A 17 5.29 -4.21 -4.39
C THR A 17 4.57 -5.50 -4.05
N SER A 18 3.30 -5.40 -3.69
CA SER A 18 2.44 -6.52 -3.34
C SER A 18 1.11 -6.43 -4.10
N LYS A 19 0.53 -7.59 -4.41
CA LYS A 19 -0.81 -7.73 -5.01
C LYS A 19 -1.84 -8.33 -4.05
N SER A 20 -1.45 -8.57 -2.80
CA SER A 20 -2.31 -9.11 -1.74
C SER A 20 -2.49 -8.07 -0.65
N VAL A 21 -3.74 -7.88 -0.21
CA VAL A 21 -4.09 -7.00 0.91
C VAL A 21 -3.35 -7.47 2.17
N ASP A 22 -3.52 -8.73 2.57
CA ASP A 22 -2.88 -9.31 3.76
C ASP A 22 -1.35 -9.17 3.75
N HIS A 23 -0.72 -9.44 2.61
CA HIS A 23 0.73 -9.29 2.51
C HIS A 23 1.17 -7.82 2.60
N SER A 24 0.39 -6.90 2.04
CA SER A 24 0.68 -5.46 2.12
C SER A 24 0.57 -4.96 3.56
N ILE A 25 -0.50 -5.33 4.27
CA ILE A 25 -0.69 -5.01 5.70
C ILE A 25 0.47 -5.59 6.51
N GLY A 26 0.80 -6.87 6.31
CA GLY A 26 1.88 -7.53 7.02
C GLY A 26 3.27 -6.91 6.77
N ILE A 27 3.52 -6.27 5.62
CA ILE A 27 4.75 -5.50 5.38
C ILE A 27 4.72 -4.19 6.16
N ILE A 28 3.61 -3.46 6.08
CA ILE A 28 3.46 -2.14 6.70
C ILE A 28 3.55 -2.23 8.24
N GLU A 29 2.96 -3.26 8.83
CA GLU A 29 2.96 -3.49 10.29
C GLU A 29 4.30 -3.99 10.86
N ARG A 30 5.21 -4.53 10.04
CA ARG A 30 6.45 -5.20 10.50
C ARG A 30 7.60 -4.25 10.92
N ASP A 31 7.34 -3.27 11.78
CA ASP A 31 8.31 -2.23 12.21
C ASP A 31 8.91 -1.38 11.06
N LEU A 32 8.44 -1.56 9.83
CA LEU A 32 8.84 -0.75 8.67
C LEU A 32 8.15 0.61 8.65
N SER A 33 7.15 0.87 9.49
CA SER A 33 6.39 2.13 9.51
C SER A 33 7.30 3.36 9.61
N ASN A 34 8.33 3.30 10.45
CA ASN A 34 9.31 4.39 10.59
C ASN A 34 10.24 4.51 9.36
N GLU A 35 10.42 3.43 8.62
CA GLU A 35 11.21 3.38 7.40
C GLU A 35 10.39 3.70 6.14
N ILE A 36 9.06 3.72 6.20
CA ILE A 36 8.21 4.02 5.06
C ILE A 36 8.21 5.54 4.78
N SER A 37 8.37 5.89 3.51
CA SER A 37 8.28 7.27 3.03
C SER A 37 6.98 7.56 2.29
N GLU A 38 6.45 6.57 1.56
CA GLU A 38 5.23 6.72 0.77
C GLU A 38 4.56 5.35 0.58
N ILE A 39 3.23 5.34 0.57
CA ILE A 39 2.45 4.16 0.17
C ILE A 39 1.49 4.57 -0.95
N GLN A 40 1.54 3.82 -2.05
CA GLN A 40 0.62 3.97 -3.17
C GLN A 40 -0.24 2.71 -3.31
N ILE A 41 -1.55 2.87 -3.25
CA ILE A 41 -2.52 1.80 -3.42
C ILE A 41 -3.21 1.98 -4.75
N ASN A 42 -3.09 0.99 -5.62
CA ASN A 42 -3.76 0.95 -6.90
C ASN A 42 -4.90 -0.05 -6.79
N THR A 43 -6.12 0.38 -7.06
CA THR A 43 -7.31 -0.45 -7.08
C THR A 43 -7.80 -0.61 -8.50
N THR A 44 -8.55 -1.68 -8.77
CA THR A 44 -9.19 -1.90 -10.05
C THR A 44 -10.61 -2.43 -9.90
N ASP A 45 -11.48 -2.02 -10.82
CA ASP A 45 -12.81 -2.58 -11.03
C ASP A 45 -12.83 -3.64 -12.17
N GLY A 46 -11.65 -4.01 -12.69
CA GLY A 46 -11.48 -4.89 -13.85
C GLY A 46 -11.44 -4.16 -15.20
N LYS A 47 -11.72 -2.85 -15.23
CA LYS A 47 -11.66 -2.01 -16.44
C LYS A 47 -10.68 -0.86 -16.31
N ASN A 48 -10.68 -0.21 -15.16
CA ASN A 48 -9.83 0.94 -14.86
C ASN A 48 -8.96 0.66 -13.64
N ILE A 49 -7.83 1.36 -13.58
CA ILE A 49 -6.99 1.42 -12.39
C ILE A 49 -7.14 2.81 -11.80
N GLN A 50 -7.41 2.88 -10.49
CA GLN A 50 -7.36 4.11 -9.73
C GLN A 50 -6.20 4.04 -8.75
N THR A 51 -5.48 5.15 -8.61
CA THR A 51 -4.28 5.24 -7.78
C THR A 51 -4.51 6.23 -6.65
N TYR A 52 -4.21 5.80 -5.43
CA TYR A 52 -4.28 6.59 -4.21
C TYR A 52 -2.90 6.65 -3.58
N HIS A 53 -2.51 7.84 -3.13
CA HIS A 53 -1.24 8.07 -2.45
C HIS A 53 -1.53 8.40 -0.97
N TYR A 54 -0.79 7.76 -0.08
CA TYR A 54 -0.91 7.92 1.36
C TYR A 54 0.42 8.38 1.93
N ASN A 55 0.35 9.41 2.79
CA ASN A 55 1.51 9.98 3.48
C ASN A 55 1.67 9.43 4.90
N THR A 56 0.65 8.74 5.42
CA THR A 56 0.65 8.13 6.74
C THR A 56 0.38 6.63 6.64
N VAL A 57 0.94 5.88 7.57
CA VAL A 57 0.73 4.43 7.64
C VAL A 57 -0.72 4.13 8.01
N GLU A 58 -1.28 4.88 8.95
CA GLU A 58 -2.64 4.68 9.47
C GLU A 58 -3.70 4.79 8.37
N GLU A 59 -3.69 5.86 7.55
CA GLU A 59 -4.65 6.03 6.46
C GLU A 59 -4.49 4.94 5.38
N SER A 60 -3.25 4.52 5.13
CA SER A 60 -2.98 3.46 4.15
C SER A 60 -3.50 2.09 4.62
N LEU A 61 -3.39 1.79 5.91
CA LEU A 61 -3.90 0.56 6.51
C LEU A 61 -5.43 0.55 6.52
N GLU A 62 -6.06 1.67 6.90
CA GLU A 62 -7.51 1.83 6.84
C GLU A 62 -8.02 1.60 5.41
N SER A 63 -7.34 2.15 4.40
CA SER A 63 -7.69 1.92 3.00
C SER A 63 -7.57 0.45 2.61
N LEU A 64 -6.46 -0.22 2.94
CA LEU A 64 -6.26 -1.64 2.66
C LEU A 64 -7.31 -2.54 3.32
N MET A 65 -7.69 -2.25 4.57
CA MET A 65 -8.70 -3.01 5.30
C MET A 65 -10.12 -2.84 4.74
N ASN A 66 -10.37 -1.77 3.98
CA ASN A 66 -11.65 -1.47 3.35
C ASN A 66 -11.75 -1.94 1.89
N LEU A 67 -10.72 -2.61 1.35
CA LEU A 67 -10.73 -3.23 0.02
C LEU A 67 -11.23 -4.67 0.07
#